data_AF-X1LZ12-F1
#
_entry.id   AF-X1LZ12-F1
#
_cell.length_a   1.000
_cell.length_b   1.000
_cell.length_c   1.000
_cell.angle_alpha   90.00
_cell.angle_beta   90.00
_cell.angle_gamma   90.00
#
_symmetry.space_group_name_H-M   'P 1'
#
loop_
_entity.id
_entity.type
_entity.pdbx_description
1 polymer ?
#
loop_
_entity_poly.entity_id
_entity_poly.type
_entity_poly.pdbx_seq_one_letter_code
_entity_poly.pdbx_strand_id
1 'polypeptide(L)'
;DVKGQAYSDHTGNFSGSLSQVINLPMDSNFHRALLIATTNAVLRKMGVIKKSCHCKDDDPVRCATHLMDTLLTFSPKRVGMIGHQPRLLEEITRNFEVRICDRDPENIGAIKSGLIIEDPSVYEDIKKWADLILATGTTLVNDTIDNFTGDVPVIFYGITISGAAKLLNLKHFCPLGR
;
A
#
# COMPACT_ATOMS: atom_id res chain seq x y z
N ASP A 1 25.02 3.75 3.19
CA ASP A 1 23.80 4.52 3.51
C ASP A 1 22.56 3.65 3.51
N VAL A 2 21.63 3.91 4.44
CA VAL A 2 20.32 3.25 4.49
C VAL A 2 19.30 4.16 3.82
N LYS A 3 18.53 3.62 2.88
CA LYS A 3 17.49 4.35 2.15
C LYS A 3 16.12 3.97 2.69
N GLY A 4 15.15 4.85 2.52
CA GLY A 4 13.72 4.57 2.75
C GLY A 4 12.91 5.21 1.63
N GLN A 5 11.84 4.53 1.22
CA GLN A 5 10.98 4.96 0.15
C GLN A 5 9.53 5.05 0.63
N ALA A 6 8.84 6.03 0.07
CA ALA A 6 7.41 6.24 0.13
C ALA A 6 6.97 6.75 -1.23
N TYR A 7 5.84 6.29 -1.73
CA TYR A 7 5.23 6.86 -2.93
C TYR A 7 4.75 8.28 -2.66
N SER A 8 4.80 9.13 -3.68
CA SER A 8 4.21 10.47 -3.71
C SER A 8 3.79 10.76 -5.14
N ASP A 9 2.61 11.34 -5.31
CA ASP A 9 2.12 11.92 -6.57
C ASP A 9 2.74 13.30 -6.85
N HIS A 10 3.34 13.92 -5.83
CA HIS A 10 4.06 15.18 -5.95
C HIS A 10 5.58 14.97 -6.01
N THR A 11 6.24 15.74 -6.87
CA THR A 11 7.71 15.79 -6.95
C THR A 11 8.26 16.96 -6.13
N GLY A 12 9.46 16.79 -5.57
CA GLY A 12 10.10 17.82 -4.76
C GLY A 12 11.42 17.34 -4.18
N ASN A 13 12.23 18.28 -3.69
CA ASN A 13 13.49 18.00 -3.02
C ASN A 13 13.48 18.62 -1.61
N PHE A 14 14.08 17.92 -0.66
CA PHE A 14 14.26 18.40 0.71
C PHE A 14 15.62 17.96 1.24
N SER A 15 16.26 18.82 2.03
CA SER A 15 17.45 18.49 2.81
C SER A 15 17.32 19.14 4.18
N GLY A 16 17.55 18.37 5.24
CA GLY A 16 17.37 18.82 6.61
C GLY A 16 17.60 17.71 7.63
N SER A 17 17.46 18.05 8.90
CA SER A 17 17.59 17.14 10.04
C SER A 17 16.32 16.32 10.27
N LEU A 18 16.44 15.23 11.04
CA LEU A 18 15.29 14.44 11.50
C LEU A 18 14.29 15.29 12.30
N SER A 19 14.78 16.25 13.09
CA SER A 19 13.94 17.18 13.85
C SER A 19 13.07 18.02 12.91
N GLN A 20 13.63 18.51 11.81
CA GLN A 20 12.85 19.26 10.82
C GLN A 20 11.79 18.38 10.15
N VAL A 21 12.13 17.13 9.80
CA VAL A 21 11.19 16.19 9.17
C VAL A 21 9.98 15.88 10.08
N ILE A 22 10.22 15.65 11.37
CA ILE A 22 9.15 15.34 12.34
C ILE A 22 8.23 16.55 12.57
N ASN A 23 8.73 17.77 12.40
CA ASN A 23 7.97 19.02 12.58
C ASN A 23 7.41 19.60 11.27
N LEU A 24 7.43 18.85 10.16
CA LEU A 24 6.77 19.26 8.92
C LEU A 24 5.24 19.34 9.15
N PRO A 25 4.53 20.24 8.46
CA PRO A 25 3.12 20.53 8.74
C PRO A 25 2.14 19.40 8.36
N MET A 26 2.60 18.37 7.63
CA MET A 26 1.78 17.24 7.15
C MET A 26 0.56 17.64 6.30
N ASP A 27 0.56 18.85 5.74
CA ASP A 27 -0.52 19.44 4.93
C ASP A 27 -0.52 19.00 3.45
N SER A 28 0.46 18.18 3.04
CA SER A 28 0.60 17.72 1.66
C SER A 28 1.09 16.28 1.59
N ASN A 29 0.78 15.61 0.47
CA ASN A 29 1.31 14.28 0.16
C ASN A 29 2.84 14.28 0.17
N PHE A 30 3.49 15.35 -0.32
CA PHE A 30 4.94 15.49 -0.30
C PHE A 30 5.50 15.48 1.14
N HIS A 31 4.94 16.27 2.06
CA HIS A 31 5.39 16.30 3.45
C HIS A 31 5.19 14.96 4.15
N ARG A 32 4.03 14.31 3.95
CA ARG A 32 3.75 12.98 4.52
C ARG A 32 4.68 11.92 3.94
N ALA A 33 4.90 11.92 2.62
CA ALA A 33 5.82 11.01 1.97
C ALA A 33 7.26 11.18 2.48
N LEU A 34 7.71 12.42 2.70
CA LEU A 34 9.03 12.71 3.25
C LEU A 34 9.18 12.17 4.68
N LEU A 35 8.19 12.38 5.55
CA LEU A 35 8.16 11.81 6.90
C LEU A 35 8.19 10.27 6.85
N ILE A 36 7.36 9.65 6.02
CA ILE A 36 7.23 8.20 5.91
C ILE A 36 8.51 7.58 5.33
N ALA A 37 9.08 8.14 4.27
CA ALA A 37 10.35 7.68 3.68
C ALA A 37 11.50 7.77 4.69
N THR A 38 11.57 8.89 5.44
CA THR A 38 12.57 9.09 6.50
C THR A 38 12.38 8.07 7.63
N THR A 39 11.14 7.85 8.07
CA THR A 39 10.81 6.85 9.09
C THR A 39 11.22 5.44 8.65
N ASN A 40 10.91 5.07 7.41
CA ASN A 40 11.32 3.78 6.84
C ASN A 40 12.86 3.64 6.81
N ALA A 41 13.60 4.70 6.48
CA ALA A 41 15.06 4.68 6.49
C ALA A 41 15.62 4.50 7.91
N VAL A 42 15.09 5.26 8.88
CA VAL A 42 15.53 5.22 10.29
C VAL A 42 15.23 3.85 10.91
N LEU A 43 14.01 3.34 10.77
CA LEU A 43 13.63 2.04 11.32
C LEU A 43 14.44 0.89 10.71
N ARG A 44 14.79 0.98 9.43
CA ARG A 44 15.70 0.02 8.81
C ARG A 44 17.11 0.13 9.37
N LYS A 45 17.61 1.36 9.55
CA LYS A 45 18.94 1.59 10.15
C LYS A 45 19.01 1.03 11.57
N MET A 46 17.91 1.07 12.32
CA MET A 46 17.77 0.50 13.67
C MET A 46 17.50 -1.01 13.69
N GLY A 47 17.33 -1.66 12.52
CA GLY A 47 17.01 -3.09 12.44
C GLY A 47 15.57 -3.47 12.81
N VAL A 48 14.68 -2.49 13.00
CA VAL A 48 13.26 -2.71 13.35
C VAL A 48 12.48 -3.27 12.17
N ILE A 49 12.79 -2.79 10.95
CA ILE A 49 12.31 -3.34 9.69
C ILE A 49 13.50 -3.76 8.83
N LYS A 50 13.30 -4.78 7.98
CA LYS A 50 14.34 -5.24 7.05
C LYS A 50 14.25 -4.58 5.68
N LYS A 51 13.06 -4.10 5.30
CA LYS A 51 12.70 -3.68 3.95
C LYS A 51 12.17 -2.26 3.98
N SER A 52 12.71 -1.40 3.13
CA SER A 52 12.36 0.02 3.02
C SER A 52 12.50 0.57 1.60
N CYS A 53 12.92 -0.26 0.63
CA CYS A 53 13.01 0.08 -0.79
C CYS A 53 12.16 -0.88 -1.63
N HIS A 54 11.54 -0.37 -2.68
CA HIS A 54 10.72 -1.14 -3.59
C HIS A 54 11.56 -2.23 -4.29
N CYS A 55 10.92 -3.37 -4.55
CA CYS A 55 11.49 -4.42 -5.39
C CYS A 55 11.76 -3.87 -6.82
N LYS A 56 12.62 -4.54 -7.59
CA LYS A 56 13.05 -4.06 -8.92
C LYS A 56 13.03 -5.18 -9.95
N ASP A 57 13.19 -4.81 -11.21
CA ASP A 57 13.33 -5.76 -12.32
C ASP A 57 12.14 -6.74 -12.34
N ASP A 58 12.37 -8.05 -12.34
CA ASP A 58 11.32 -9.07 -12.41
C ASP A 58 10.65 -9.39 -11.05
N ASP A 59 11.13 -8.79 -9.95
CA ASP A 59 10.59 -9.05 -8.62
C ASP A 59 9.10 -8.70 -8.46
N PRO A 60 8.49 -7.69 -9.12
CA PRO A 60 7.04 -7.47 -9.01
C PRO A 60 6.19 -8.66 -9.50
N VAL A 61 6.66 -9.41 -10.50
CA VAL A 61 5.95 -10.62 -10.95
C VAL A 61 6.07 -11.72 -9.90
N ARG A 62 7.28 -11.91 -9.37
CA ARG A 62 7.55 -12.89 -8.30
C ARG A 62 6.90 -12.52 -6.97
N CYS A 63 6.69 -11.24 -6.68
CA CYS A 63 6.06 -10.84 -5.44
C CYS A 63 4.59 -11.24 -5.43
N ALA A 64 3.91 -11.15 -6.57
CA ALA A 64 2.51 -11.54 -6.71
C ALA A 64 2.29 -13.04 -6.40
N THR A 65 3.22 -13.92 -6.79
CA THR A 65 3.08 -15.36 -6.55
C THR A 65 3.07 -15.74 -5.06
N HIS A 66 3.59 -14.87 -4.19
CA HIS A 66 3.54 -15.07 -2.72
C HIS A 66 2.25 -14.55 -2.08
N LEU A 67 1.39 -13.87 -2.84
CA LEU A 67 0.19 -13.22 -2.30
C LEU A 67 -0.82 -14.25 -1.81
N MET A 68 -1.02 -15.33 -2.56
CA MET A 68 -1.99 -16.38 -2.24
C MET A 68 -1.72 -17.02 -0.88
N ASP A 69 -0.46 -17.32 -0.56
CA ASP A 69 -0.06 -17.86 0.76
C ASP A 69 -0.49 -16.94 1.91
N THR A 70 -0.56 -15.63 1.67
CA THR A 70 -1.00 -14.65 2.66
C THR A 70 -2.53 -14.59 2.72
N LEU A 71 -3.20 -14.47 1.57
CA LEU A 71 -4.66 -14.28 1.49
C LEU A 71 -5.43 -15.51 1.97
N LEU A 72 -4.96 -16.73 1.65
CA LEU A 72 -5.65 -17.97 2.00
C LEU A 72 -5.77 -18.19 3.52
N THR A 73 -4.90 -17.57 4.32
CA THR A 73 -5.02 -17.62 5.80
C THR A 73 -6.30 -16.96 6.33
N PHE A 74 -6.95 -16.12 5.52
CA PHE A 74 -8.23 -15.47 5.84
C PHE A 74 -9.44 -16.19 5.21
N SER A 75 -9.20 -17.19 4.35
CA SER A 75 -10.26 -17.89 3.59
C SER A 75 -11.28 -16.97 2.89
N PRO A 76 -10.85 -15.88 2.22
CA PRO A 76 -11.80 -14.95 1.60
C PRO A 76 -12.44 -15.56 0.35
N LYS A 77 -13.70 -15.21 0.07
CA LYS A 77 -14.31 -15.43 -1.25
C LYS A 77 -14.30 -14.15 -2.08
N ARG A 78 -14.49 -13.01 -1.40
CA ARG A 78 -14.58 -11.67 -1.97
C ARG A 78 -13.44 -10.79 -1.46
N VAL A 79 -12.61 -10.31 -2.38
CA VAL A 79 -11.47 -9.44 -2.07
C VAL A 79 -11.74 -8.03 -2.62
N GLY A 80 -11.73 -7.03 -1.74
CA GLY A 80 -11.76 -5.63 -2.14
C GLY A 80 -10.34 -5.10 -2.28
N MET A 81 -9.95 -4.68 -3.49
CA MET A 81 -8.63 -4.10 -3.74
C MET A 81 -8.71 -2.57 -3.79
N ILE A 82 -7.81 -1.91 -3.06
CA ILE A 82 -7.75 -0.45 -2.97
C ILE A 82 -6.40 0.01 -3.49
N GLY A 83 -6.44 0.74 -4.60
CA GLY A 83 -5.27 1.06 -5.39
C GLY A 83 -4.98 -0.05 -6.40
N HIS A 84 -4.55 0.33 -7.59
CA HIS A 84 -4.27 -0.58 -8.68
C HIS A 84 -2.79 -1.00 -8.66
N GLN A 85 -2.57 -2.29 -8.43
CA GLN A 85 -1.28 -2.94 -8.65
C GLN A 85 -1.49 -4.06 -9.68
N PRO A 86 -1.06 -3.90 -10.94
CA PRO A 86 -1.34 -4.84 -12.03
C PRO A 86 -1.04 -6.31 -11.68
N ARG A 87 0.12 -6.61 -11.08
CA ARG A 87 0.55 -7.99 -10.82
C ARG A 87 -0.20 -8.63 -9.68
N LEU A 88 -0.54 -7.86 -8.64
CA LEU A 88 -1.37 -8.38 -7.55
C LEU A 88 -2.81 -8.59 -8.03
N LEU A 89 -3.34 -7.66 -8.82
CA LEU A 89 -4.68 -7.77 -9.40
C LEU A 89 -4.80 -9.02 -10.28
N GLU A 90 -3.87 -9.22 -11.22
CA GLU A 90 -3.82 -10.42 -12.07
C GLU A 90 -3.82 -11.74 -11.27
N GLU A 91 -3.19 -11.76 -10.09
CA GLU A 91 -3.13 -12.95 -9.25
C GLU A 91 -4.44 -13.21 -8.50
N ILE A 92 -5.05 -12.17 -7.93
CA ILE A 92 -6.28 -12.33 -7.13
C ILE A 92 -7.51 -12.59 -8.01
N THR A 93 -7.59 -12.03 -9.21
CA THR A 93 -8.76 -12.22 -10.09
C THR A 93 -8.90 -13.65 -10.62
N ARG A 94 -7.83 -14.45 -10.55
CA ARG A 94 -7.87 -15.87 -10.92
C ARG A 94 -8.50 -16.76 -9.84
N ASN A 95 -8.54 -16.28 -8.60
CA ASN A 95 -8.83 -17.10 -7.43
C ASN A 95 -10.03 -16.60 -6.60
N PHE A 96 -10.41 -15.33 -6.74
CA PHE A 96 -11.44 -14.68 -5.92
C PHE A 96 -12.40 -13.87 -6.75
N GLU A 97 -13.58 -13.59 -6.19
CA GLU A 97 -14.39 -12.47 -6.65
C GLU A 97 -13.72 -11.17 -6.20
N VAL A 98 -13.53 -10.22 -7.12
CA VAL A 98 -12.75 -9.01 -6.84
C VAL A 98 -13.53 -7.77 -7.26
N ARG A 99 -13.55 -6.79 -6.37
CA ARG A 99 -13.87 -5.39 -6.67
C ARG A 99 -12.63 -4.54 -6.45
N ILE A 100 -12.46 -3.52 -7.27
CA ILE A 100 -11.27 -2.65 -7.21
C ILE A 100 -11.67 -1.20 -7.44
N CYS A 101 -11.13 -0.31 -6.62
CA CYS A 101 -11.18 1.13 -6.87
C CYS A 101 -9.77 1.74 -6.83
N ASP A 102 -9.56 2.82 -7.58
CA ASP A 102 -8.29 3.54 -7.65
C ASP A 102 -8.52 5.05 -7.73
N ARG A 103 -7.58 5.85 -7.22
CA ARG A 103 -7.70 7.32 -7.19
C ARG A 103 -7.15 8.00 -8.44
N ASP A 104 -6.36 7.31 -9.25
CA ASP A 104 -5.80 7.84 -10.48
C ASP A 104 -6.90 7.96 -11.54
N PRO A 105 -7.20 9.19 -12.02
CA PRO A 105 -8.21 9.40 -13.05
C PRO A 105 -7.96 8.61 -14.34
N GLU A 106 -6.71 8.25 -14.64
CA GLU A 106 -6.38 7.41 -15.81
C GLU A 106 -6.78 5.95 -15.63
N ASN A 107 -6.90 5.48 -14.37
CA ASN A 107 -7.35 4.13 -14.06
C ASN A 107 -8.88 4.04 -14.00
N ILE A 108 -9.57 5.08 -13.50
CA ILE A 108 -11.02 5.03 -13.26
C ILE A 108 -11.79 4.75 -14.57
N GLY A 109 -12.67 3.75 -14.53
CA GLY A 109 -13.45 3.28 -15.68
C GLY A 109 -12.69 2.38 -16.66
N ALA A 110 -11.36 2.27 -16.54
CA ALA A 110 -10.56 1.38 -17.37
C ALA A 110 -10.80 -0.09 -16.98
N ILE A 111 -10.71 -0.98 -17.96
CA ILE A 111 -10.73 -2.42 -17.74
C ILE A 111 -9.30 -2.91 -17.50
N LYS A 112 -9.02 -3.47 -16.31
CA LYS A 112 -7.75 -4.10 -15.96
C LYS A 112 -8.02 -5.51 -15.42
N SER A 113 -7.31 -6.50 -15.95
CA SER A 113 -7.51 -7.92 -15.59
C SER A 113 -8.99 -8.38 -15.66
N GLY A 114 -9.76 -7.83 -16.61
CA GLY A 114 -11.18 -8.15 -16.81
C GLY A 114 -12.16 -7.41 -15.89
N LEU A 115 -11.68 -6.52 -15.01
CA LEU A 115 -12.50 -5.76 -14.07
C LEU A 115 -12.49 -4.27 -14.43
N ILE A 116 -13.62 -3.61 -14.25
CA ILE A 116 -13.70 -2.15 -14.31
C ILE A 116 -13.11 -1.61 -13.00
N ILE A 117 -12.16 -0.68 -13.11
CA ILE A 117 -11.69 0.07 -11.94
C ILE A 117 -12.73 1.10 -11.56
N GLU A 118 -13.26 0.97 -10.36
CA GLU A 118 -14.29 1.84 -9.80
C GLU A 118 -13.69 3.15 -9.26
N ASP A 119 -14.51 4.20 -9.22
CA ASP A 119 -14.19 5.48 -8.58
C ASP A 119 -14.02 5.30 -7.06
N PRO A 120 -13.09 5.99 -6.38
CA PRO A 120 -12.86 5.81 -4.95
C PRO A 120 -14.07 6.14 -4.06
N SER A 121 -15.10 6.83 -4.58
CA SER A 121 -16.37 7.06 -3.87
C SER A 121 -17.10 5.78 -3.47
N VAL A 122 -16.87 4.65 -4.14
CA VAL A 122 -17.50 3.36 -3.80
C VAL A 122 -16.80 2.61 -2.66
N TYR A 123 -15.77 3.21 -2.05
CA TYR A 123 -14.95 2.57 -1.02
C TYR A 123 -15.78 1.86 0.07
N GLU A 124 -16.77 2.56 0.62
CA GLU A 124 -17.62 2.01 1.70
C GLU A 124 -18.45 0.80 1.24
N ASP A 125 -18.83 0.76 -0.04
CA ASP A 125 -19.57 -0.37 -0.60
C ASP A 125 -18.66 -1.57 -0.85
N ILE A 126 -17.41 -1.33 -1.27
CA ILE A 126 -16.39 -2.39 -1.35
C ILE A 126 -16.12 -2.94 0.05
N LYS A 127 -15.97 -2.08 1.06
CA LYS A 127 -15.72 -2.46 2.45
C LYS A 127 -16.84 -3.36 2.99
N LYS A 128 -18.11 -3.02 2.76
CA LYS A 128 -19.26 -3.83 3.21
C LYS A 128 -19.39 -5.15 2.45
N TRP A 129 -18.94 -5.19 1.21
CA TRP A 129 -19.08 -6.36 0.34
C TRP A 129 -17.96 -7.39 0.54
N ALA A 130 -16.74 -6.94 0.83
CA ALA A 130 -15.55 -7.77 0.86
C ALA A 130 -15.42 -8.58 2.17
N ASP A 131 -14.87 -9.78 2.05
CA ASP A 131 -14.46 -10.59 3.21
C ASP A 131 -13.03 -10.22 3.66
N LEU A 132 -12.23 -9.61 2.77
CA LEU A 132 -10.86 -9.18 2.99
C LEU A 132 -10.54 -7.95 2.12
N ILE A 133 -9.89 -6.95 2.70
CA ILE A 133 -9.38 -5.79 1.96
C ILE A 133 -7.87 -5.92 1.71
N LEU A 134 -7.46 -5.72 0.46
CA LEU A 134 -6.08 -5.58 0.04
C LEU A 134 -5.84 -4.12 -0.35
N ALA A 135 -5.25 -3.34 0.56
CA ALA A 135 -5.10 -1.89 0.40
C ALA A 135 -3.65 -1.46 0.14
N THR A 136 -3.46 -0.47 -0.72
CA THR A 136 -2.14 0.14 -0.90
C THR A 136 -1.64 0.83 0.38
N GLY A 137 -0.36 0.69 0.68
CA GLY A 137 0.31 1.43 1.75
C GLY A 137 0.41 2.94 1.50
N THR A 138 0.10 3.41 0.29
CA THR A 138 0.05 4.85 -0.05
C THR A 138 -1.11 5.58 0.61
N THR A 139 -2.07 4.84 1.19
CA THR A 139 -3.14 5.38 2.06
C THR A 139 -2.61 6.23 3.22
N LEU A 140 -1.38 5.95 3.71
CA LEU A 140 -0.69 6.80 4.69
C LEU A 140 -0.29 8.16 4.13
N VAL A 141 0.25 8.17 2.91
CA VAL A 141 0.67 9.41 2.24
C VAL A 141 -0.53 10.23 1.84
N ASN A 142 -1.62 9.55 1.46
CA ASN A 142 -2.85 10.15 0.98
C ASN A 142 -3.78 10.64 2.09
N ASP A 143 -3.42 10.41 3.36
CA ASP A 143 -4.25 10.71 4.54
C ASP A 143 -5.63 10.05 4.51
N THR A 144 -5.66 8.76 4.12
CA THR A 144 -6.89 7.98 4.02
C THR A 144 -6.80 6.63 4.71
N ILE A 145 -5.74 6.35 5.48
CA ILE A 145 -5.55 5.02 6.09
C ILE A 145 -6.68 4.65 7.05
N ASP A 146 -7.25 5.63 7.76
CA ASP A 146 -8.27 5.41 8.77
C ASP A 146 -9.56 4.81 8.20
N ASN A 147 -9.82 5.05 6.91
CA ASN A 147 -10.92 4.41 6.20
C ASN A 147 -10.83 2.88 6.29
N PHE A 148 -9.62 2.33 6.26
CA PHE A 148 -9.31 0.89 6.25
C PHE A 148 -9.04 0.33 7.66
N THR A 149 -9.59 0.98 8.68
CA THR A 149 -9.67 0.45 10.04
C THR A 149 -11.10 -0.07 10.31
N GLY A 150 -11.25 -1.07 11.18
CA GLY A 150 -12.56 -1.63 11.56
C GLY A 150 -12.63 -3.16 11.43
N ASP A 151 -13.85 -3.66 11.18
CA ASP A 151 -14.20 -5.08 11.37
C ASP A 151 -13.78 -6.00 10.22
N VAL A 152 -13.54 -5.46 9.02
CA VAL A 152 -13.09 -6.26 7.87
C VAL A 152 -11.57 -6.37 7.95
N PRO A 153 -10.99 -7.58 7.87
CA PRO A 153 -9.54 -7.75 7.84
C PRO A 153 -8.92 -6.96 6.69
N VAL A 154 -7.80 -6.30 6.97
CA VAL A 154 -7.06 -5.51 5.98
C VAL A 154 -5.61 -5.95 5.92
N ILE A 155 -5.11 -6.16 4.71
CA ILE A 155 -3.69 -6.34 4.42
C ILE A 155 -3.23 -5.15 3.59
N PHE A 156 -2.24 -4.43 4.10
CA PHE A 156 -1.63 -3.34 3.36
C PHE A 156 -0.47 -3.84 2.50
N TYR A 157 -0.42 -3.49 1.22
CA TYR A 157 0.69 -3.86 0.35
C TYR A 157 1.60 -2.69 -0.01
N GLY A 158 2.83 -3.02 -0.42
CA GLY A 158 3.80 -2.04 -0.93
C GLY A 158 4.74 -1.48 0.13
N ILE A 159 5.79 -0.80 -0.32
CA ILE A 159 6.91 -0.42 0.56
C ILE A 159 6.61 0.76 1.48
N THR A 160 5.74 1.69 1.05
CA THR A 160 5.43 2.93 1.75
C THR A 160 5.07 2.71 3.22
N ILE A 161 4.24 1.70 3.50
CA ILE A 161 3.73 1.41 4.84
C ILE A 161 4.68 0.62 5.74
N SER A 162 5.83 0.15 5.26
CA SER A 162 6.65 -0.86 5.97
C SER A 162 6.98 -0.50 7.43
N GLY A 163 7.39 0.74 7.69
CA GLY A 163 7.68 1.24 9.03
C GLY A 163 6.42 1.33 9.90
N ALA A 164 5.38 1.98 9.37
CA ALA A 164 4.12 2.16 10.09
C ALA A 164 3.44 0.81 10.40
N ALA A 165 3.43 -0.14 9.46
CA ALA A 165 2.89 -1.48 9.71
C ALA A 165 3.61 -2.18 10.85
N LYS A 166 4.93 -2.03 10.96
CA LYS A 166 5.69 -2.61 12.07
C LYS A 166 5.37 -1.92 13.40
N LEU A 167 5.27 -0.59 13.40
CA LEU A 167 4.99 0.19 14.62
C LEU A 167 3.55 0.01 15.12
N LEU A 168 2.59 -0.11 14.22
CA LEU A 168 1.16 -0.18 14.49
C LEU A 168 0.60 -1.62 14.43
N ASN A 169 1.48 -2.61 14.25
CA ASN A 169 1.12 -4.03 14.13
C ASN A 169 0.07 -4.32 13.02
N LEU A 170 0.17 -3.62 11.89
CA LEU A 170 -0.70 -3.82 10.73
C LEU A 170 -0.20 -5.02 9.90
N LYS A 171 -1.13 -5.72 9.25
CA LYS A 171 -0.78 -6.77 8.29
C LYS A 171 -0.17 -6.12 7.04
N HIS A 172 1.02 -6.56 6.67
CA HIS A 172 1.82 -5.96 5.60
C HIS A 172 2.30 -7.00 4.59
N PHE A 173 2.06 -6.73 3.31
CA PHE A 173 2.50 -7.53 2.18
C PHE A 173 3.52 -6.79 1.32
N CYS A 174 4.80 -7.12 1.50
CA CYS A 174 5.88 -6.72 0.60
C CYS A 174 7.04 -7.73 0.72
N PRO A 175 6.88 -8.95 0.19
CA PRO A 175 7.81 -10.05 0.44
C PRO A 175 9.20 -9.78 -0.17
N LEU A 176 9.27 -9.09 -1.31
CA LEU A 176 10.51 -8.84 -2.04
C LEU A 176 11.01 -7.38 -1.93
N GLY A 177 10.47 -6.60 -1.00
CA GLY A 177 11.04 -5.30 -0.65
C GLY A 177 12.50 -5.44 -0.19
N ARG A 178 13.31 -4.41 -0.45
CA ARG A 178 14.76 -4.38 -0.21
C ARG A 178 15.16 -3.50 0.95
#